data_AF-A0A821S3Z1-F1
#
_entry.id   AF-A0A821S3Z1-F1
#
_cell.length_a   1.000
_cell.length_b   1.000
_cell.length_c   1.000
_cell.angle_alpha   90.00
_cell.angle_beta   90.00
_cell.angle_gamma   90.00
#
_symmetry.space_group_name_H-M   'P 1'
#
loop_
_entity.id
_entity.type
_entity.pdbx_description
1 polymer ?
#
loop_
_entity_poly.entity_id
_entity_poly.type
_entity_poly.pdbx_seq_one_letter_code
_entity_poly.pdbx_strand_id
1 'polypeptide(L)'
;MLSFPVSDYPAAENLYRRASIQRDVVSVIRCRWTKIRFIANNLGAWLSHCHMEWYMTAGLILAFIVSPDQLLAQGYTTSNSQQNVCNAA
;
A
#
# COMPACT_ATOMS: atom_id res chain seq x y z
N MET A 1 1.11 16.61 -12.73
CA MET A 1 0.62 16.22 -11.39
C MET A 1 -0.40 17.26 -10.94
N LEU A 2 -1.68 16.89 -10.83
CA LEU A 2 -2.68 17.78 -10.24
C LEU A 2 -2.45 17.80 -8.73
N SER A 3 -1.87 18.89 -8.22
CA SER A 3 -1.61 19.09 -6.79
C SER A 3 -2.56 20.15 -6.27
N PHE A 4 -3.66 19.70 -5.67
CA PHE A 4 -4.66 20.60 -5.10
C PHE A 4 -4.20 21.09 -3.72
N PRO A 5 -4.34 22.38 -3.39
CA PRO A 5 -4.20 22.88 -2.02
C PRO A 5 -5.28 22.27 -1.10
N VAL A 6 -5.00 22.21 0.21
CA VAL A 6 -5.92 21.67 1.22
C VAL A 6 -7.28 22.40 1.22
N SER A 7 -7.30 23.66 0.76
CA SER A 7 -8.51 24.49 0.61
C SER A 7 -9.54 23.96 -0.39
N ASP A 8 -9.13 23.12 -1.33
CA ASP A 8 -9.99 22.65 -2.43
C ASP A 8 -10.76 21.37 -2.08
N TYR A 9 -10.61 20.88 -0.85
CA TYR A 9 -11.46 19.84 -0.29
C TYR A 9 -12.77 20.51 0.19
N PRO A 10 -13.95 20.22 -0.41
CA PRO A 10 -14.36 18.92 -0.96
C PRO A 10 -14.60 18.85 -2.49
N ALA A 11 -14.37 19.93 -3.25
CA ALA A 11 -14.66 19.97 -4.70
C ALA A 11 -13.87 18.92 -5.52
N ALA A 12 -12.68 18.52 -5.04
CA ALA A 12 -11.86 17.50 -5.70
C ALA A 12 -12.44 16.07 -5.63
N GLU A 13 -13.38 15.79 -4.72
CA GLU A 13 -13.86 14.42 -4.46
C GLU A 13 -14.61 13.78 -5.64
N ASN A 14 -15.34 14.58 -6.41
CA ASN A 14 -16.07 14.11 -7.59
C ASN A 14 -15.14 13.79 -8.77
N LEU A 15 -14.01 14.49 -8.92
CA LEU A 15 -13.03 14.24 -9.97
C LEU A 15 -12.26 12.94 -9.71
N TYR A 16 -11.89 12.66 -8.46
CA TYR A 16 -11.21 11.41 -8.08
C TYR A 16 -12.06 10.16 -8.32
N ARG A 17 -13.39 10.27 -8.35
CA ARG A 17 -14.28 9.12 -8.55
C ARG A 17 -14.38 8.68 -10.02
N ARG A 18 -14.20 9.60 -10.98
CA ARG A 18 -14.43 9.32 -12.42
C ARG A 18 -13.16 9.15 -13.27
N ALA A 19 -12.03 9.73 -12.86
CA ALA A 19 -10.78 9.68 -13.63
C ALA A 19 -9.53 9.57 -12.74
N SER A 20 -9.49 8.57 -11.86
CA SER A 20 -8.30 8.30 -11.03
C SER A 20 -7.19 7.68 -11.89
N ILE A 21 -5.97 8.26 -11.81
CA ILE A 21 -4.76 7.62 -12.34
C ILE A 21 -4.50 6.34 -11.53
N GLN A 22 -4.25 5.23 -12.22
CA GLN A 22 -3.85 3.96 -11.60
C GLN A 22 -2.34 3.81 -11.70
N ARG A 23 -1.69 3.55 -10.57
CA ARG A 23 -0.23 3.34 -10.43
C ARG A 23 0.07 2.70 -9.07
N ASP A 24 1.30 2.25 -8.88
CA ASP A 24 1.82 1.68 -7.63
C ASP A 24 2.54 2.73 -6.75
N VAL A 25 3.25 3.69 -7.36
CA VAL A 25 4.06 4.69 -6.65
C VAL A 25 3.59 6.11 -6.98
N VAL A 26 3.43 6.92 -5.94
CA VAL A 26 3.10 8.36 -6.06
C VAL A 26 3.98 9.19 -5.14
N SER A 27 4.46 10.32 -5.66
CA SER A 27 5.22 11.29 -4.88
C SER A 27 4.27 12.12 -4.01
N VAL A 28 4.53 12.15 -2.70
CA VAL A 28 3.88 13.07 -1.77
C VAL A 28 4.77 14.29 -1.60
N ILE A 29 4.25 15.46 -2.00
CA ILE A 29 4.98 16.72 -1.87
C ILE A 29 5.00 17.15 -0.40
N ARG A 30 6.09 17.78 0.04
CA ARG A 30 6.27 18.30 1.40
C ARG A 30 5.05 19.12 1.87
N CYS A 31 4.60 18.87 3.10
CA CYS A 31 3.46 19.54 3.75
C CYS A 31 2.13 19.42 2.97
N ARG A 32 1.98 18.37 2.15
CA ARG A 32 0.73 18.02 1.44
C ARG A 32 0.32 16.58 1.75
N TRP A 33 -0.82 16.17 1.22
CA TRP A 33 -1.36 14.82 1.37
C TRP A 33 -1.65 14.18 0.00
N THR A 34 -1.88 12.87 0.00
CA THR A 34 -2.33 12.12 -1.18
C THR A 34 -3.37 11.10 -0.74
N LYS A 35 -4.50 11.03 -1.47
CA LYS A 35 -5.58 10.07 -1.21
C LYS A 35 -5.43 8.91 -2.19
N ILE A 36 -5.25 7.71 -1.64
CA ILE A 36 -5.09 6.47 -2.40
C ILE A 36 -6.35 5.63 -2.19
N ARG A 37 -6.83 5.00 -3.26
CA ARG A 37 -7.91 4.01 -3.22
C ARG A 37 -7.42 2.75 -3.91
N PHE A 38 -7.62 1.61 -3.26
CA PHE A 38 -7.41 0.30 -3.84
C PHE A 38 -8.58 -0.61 -3.45
N ILE A 39 -8.78 -1.68 -4.22
CA ILE A 39 -9.73 -2.74 -3.89
C ILE A 39 -8.93 -3.83 -3.18
N ALA A 40 -9.35 -4.24 -1.99
CA ALA A 40 -8.70 -5.31 -1.23
C ALA A 40 -9.13 -6.70 -1.75
N ASN A 41 -8.87 -6.98 -3.03
CA ASN A 41 -9.23 -8.22 -3.72
C ASN A 41 -8.03 -9.15 -3.96
N ASN A 42 -6.87 -8.85 -3.39
CA ASN A 42 -5.66 -9.66 -3.50
C ASN A 42 -5.17 -10.08 -2.11
N LEU A 43 -5.34 -11.37 -1.80
CA LEU A 43 -5.03 -11.94 -0.49
C LEU A 43 -3.53 -11.84 -0.20
N GLY A 44 -3.15 -11.48 1.02
CA GLY A 44 -1.74 -11.45 1.40
C GLY A 44 -1.35 -10.28 2.31
N ALA A 45 -0.06 -10.17 2.56
CA ALA A 45 0.57 -9.06 3.27
C ALA A 45 1.25 -8.13 2.26
N TRP A 46 0.74 -6.90 2.11
CA TRP A 46 1.22 -5.93 1.13
C TRP A 46 1.89 -4.75 1.82
N LEU A 47 3.15 -4.49 1.48
CA LEU A 47 3.90 -3.37 2.03
C LEU A 47 3.58 -2.07 1.28
N SER A 48 3.36 -1.02 2.05
CA SER A 48 3.28 0.37 1.59
C SER A 48 4.30 1.18 2.36
N HIS A 49 5.27 1.75 1.67
CA HIS A 49 6.39 2.43 2.31
C HIS A 49 6.87 3.62 1.48
N CYS A 50 7.70 4.45 2.09
CA CYS A 50 8.47 5.41 1.33
C CYS A 50 9.53 4.66 0.52
N HIS A 51 9.54 4.85 -0.80
CA HIS A 51 10.51 4.20 -1.69
C HIS A 51 11.92 4.83 -1.65
N MET A 52 12.22 5.57 -0.58
CA MET A 52 13.55 6.04 -0.23
C MET A 52 14.09 5.15 0.88
N GLU A 53 15.16 4.42 0.60
CA GLU A 53 15.68 3.34 1.45
C GLU A 53 15.96 3.78 2.90
N TRP A 54 16.51 4.98 3.07
CA TRP A 54 16.79 5.53 4.40
C TRP A 54 15.52 5.79 5.23
N TYR A 55 14.38 6.11 4.59
CA TYR A 55 13.12 6.28 5.32
C TYR A 55 12.42 4.94 5.55
N MET A 56 12.55 3.98 4.64
CA MET A 56 12.04 2.63 4.84
C MET A 56 12.72 1.97 6.05
N THR A 57 14.05 2.02 6.11
CA THR A 57 14.84 1.46 7.23
C THR A 57 14.64 2.24 8.54
N ALA A 58 14.31 3.53 8.48
CA ALA A 58 13.89 4.32 9.64
C ALA A 58 12.45 4.04 10.11
N GLY A 59 11.70 3.15 9.43
CA GLY A 59 10.37 2.72 9.86
C GLY A 59 9.18 3.38 9.16
N LEU A 60 9.39 4.11 8.06
CA LEU A 60 8.28 4.64 7.24
C LEU A 60 7.69 3.54 6.34
N ILE A 61 7.07 2.56 6.99
CA ILE A 61 6.50 1.35 6.39
C ILE A 61 5.17 1.01 7.07
N LEU A 62 4.22 0.51 6.28
CA LEU A 62 2.92 0.01 6.68
C LEU A 62 2.67 -1.32 5.97
N ALA A 63 2.04 -2.28 6.64
CA ALA A 63 1.62 -3.53 6.03
C ALA A 63 0.08 -3.62 6.01
N PHE A 64 -0.49 -3.88 4.83
CA PHE A 64 -1.89 -4.25 4.68
C PHE A 64 -2.01 -5.77 4.71
N ILE A 65 -2.69 -6.31 5.73
CA ILE A 65 -3.01 -7.74 5.81
C ILE A 65 -4.42 -7.93 5.26
N VAL A 66 -4.50 -8.47 4.03
CA VAL A 66 -5.76 -8.61 3.29
C VAL A 66 -6.31 -10.03 3.47
N SER A 67 -7.48 -10.12 4.09
CA SER A 67 -8.28 -11.35 4.22
C SER A 67 -7.50 -12.58 4.75
N PRO A 68 -6.92 -12.50 5.97
CA PRO A 68 -6.11 -13.57 6.54
C PRO A 68 -6.87 -14.90 6.66
N ASP A 69 -8.16 -14.86 7.02
CA ASP A 69 -8.98 -16.06 7.17
C ASP A 69 -9.16 -16.80 5.83
N GLN A 70 -9.33 -16.06 4.73
CA GLN A 70 -9.45 -16.64 3.39
C GLN A 70 -8.12 -17.19 2.89
N LEU A 71 -7.01 -16.54 3.24
CA LEU A 71 -5.67 -16.99 2.90
C LEU A 71 -5.39 -18.37 3.54
N LEU A 72 -5.74 -18.54 4.82
CA LEU A 72 -5.64 -19.82 5.51
C LEU A 72 -6.61 -20.87 4.94
N ALA A 73 -7.86 -20.48 4.65
CA ALA A 73 -8.86 -21.38 4.07
C ALA A 73 -8.47 -21.92 2.69
N GLN A 74 -7.72 -21.14 1.91
CA GLN A 74 -7.18 -21.57 0.61
C GLN A 74 -5.92 -22.45 0.73
N GLY A 75 -5.46 -22.74 1.95
CA GLY A 75 -4.28 -23.57 2.17
C GLY A 75 -2.96 -22.87 1.86
N TYR A 76 -2.93 -21.52 1.82
CA TYR A 76 -1.67 -20.78 1.77
C TYR A 76 -0.95 -20.94 3.11
N THR A 77 -0.10 -21.95 3.19
CA THR A 77 0.81 -22.21 4.29
C THR A 77 2.23 -21.93 3.84
N THR A 78 3.12 -21.63 4.78
CA THR A 78 4.54 -21.49 4.50
C THR A 78 5.08 -22.80 3.93
N SER A 79 5.62 -22.77 2.71
CA SER A 79 6.21 -23.95 2.08
C SER A 79 7.48 -24.39 2.82
N ASN A 80 7.88 -25.65 2.63
CA ASN A 80 9.14 -26.17 3.20
C ASN A 80 10.35 -25.30 2.81
N SER A 81 10.38 -24.76 1.59
CA SER A 81 11.47 -23.87 1.16
C SER A 81 11.49 -22.55 1.93
N GLN A 82 10.32 -21.95 2.18
CA GLN A 82 10.21 -20.73 2.99
C GLN A 82 10.62 -20.99 4.44
N GLN A 83 10.17 -22.11 5.02
CA GLN A 83 10.55 -22.51 6.37
C GLN A 83 12.06 -22.77 6.50
N ASN A 84 12.67 -23.41 5.51
CA ASN A 84 14.11 -23.66 5.53
C ASN A 84 14.91 -22.35 5.52
N VAL A 85 14.49 -21.33 4.75
CA VAL A 85 15.13 -20.01 4.77
C VAL A 85 15.01 -19.35 6.14
N CYS A 86 13.83 -19.43 6.78
CA CYS A 86 13.63 -18.89 8.12
C CYS A 86 14.51 -19.58 9.18
N ASN A 87 14.68 -20.91 9.08
CA ASN A 87 15.45 -21.70 10.06
C ASN A 87 16.96 -21.68 9.81
N ALA A 88 17.41 -21.17 8.66
CA ALA A 88 18.83 -21.08 8.31
C ALA A 88 19.48 -19.75 8.72
N ALA A 89 18.68 -18.79 9.18
CA ALA A 89 19.12 -17.51 9.73
C ALA A 89 19.37 -17.62 11.25
#